data_AF-Q5BY37-F1
#
_entry.id   AF-Q5BY37-F1
#
_cell.length_a   1.000
_cell.length_b   1.000
_cell.length_c   1.000
_cell.angle_alpha   90.00
_cell.angle_beta   90.00
_cell.angle_gamma   90.00
#
_symmetry.space_group_name_H-M   'P 1'
#
loop_
_entity.id
_entity.type
_entity.pdbx_description
1 polymer ?
#
loop_
_entity_poly.entity_id
_entity_poly.type
_entity_poly.pdbx_seq_one_letter_code
_entity_poly.pdbx_strand_id
1 'polypeptide(L)'
;MLFDSLNQYSSHLLKRTLFSKSGVNYTKHNAFTHNAFKRRTLLYYTLSFGIFMIGFGYGTVPLYRLYCSKTGSGTNSSLAMAKTEKMKTMKPIKDREYNIYFTADTHSAMKWKFKPLQKALRIIPGETALAFYSAENPTDQPIVGIATYSIVPVEASNISIKYNAFA
;
A
#
# COMPACT_ATOMS: atom_id res chain seq x y z
N MET A 1 30.24 -38.48 0.62
CA MET A 1 31.35 -37.69 0.02
C MET A 1 30.99 -36.26 -0.40
N LEU A 2 29.71 -35.86 -0.55
CA LEU A 2 29.35 -34.45 -0.77
C LEU A 2 28.81 -33.73 0.49
N PHE A 3 28.54 -34.45 1.58
CA PHE A 3 27.98 -33.86 2.81
C PHE A 3 29.04 -33.37 3.82
N ASP A 4 30.26 -33.93 3.79
CA ASP A 4 31.35 -33.51 4.69
C ASP A 4 32.08 -32.23 4.24
N SER A 5 31.93 -31.83 2.97
CA SER A 5 32.59 -30.63 2.41
C SER A 5 31.92 -29.31 2.82
N LEU A 6 30.62 -29.34 3.14
CA LEU A 6 29.87 -28.12 3.50
C LEU A 6 30.09 -27.68 4.95
N ASN A 7 30.39 -28.61 5.86
CA ASN A 7 30.57 -28.29 7.28
C ASN A 7 31.97 -27.72 7.60
N GLN A 8 32.98 -28.05 6.77
CA GLN A 8 34.34 -27.50 6.87
C GLN A 8 34.42 -26.03 6.40
N TYR A 9 33.53 -25.60 5.49
CA TYR A 9 33.53 -24.24 4.94
C TYR A 9 32.97 -23.19 5.92
N SER A 10 32.02 -23.58 6.77
CA SER A 10 31.35 -22.67 7.72
C SER A 10 32.26 -22.21 8.87
N SER A 11 33.16 -23.08 9.35
CA SER A 11 34.09 -22.73 10.44
C SER A 11 35.29 -21.90 9.99
N HIS A 12 35.64 -21.94 8.69
CA HIS A 12 36.73 -21.13 8.11
C HIS A 12 36.30 -19.72 7.71
N LEU A 13 35.03 -19.50 7.35
CA LEU A 13 34.52 -18.18 6.97
C LEU A 13 34.25 -17.27 8.18
N LEU A 14 33.89 -17.82 9.34
CA LEU A 14 33.68 -17.02 10.55
C LEU A 14 34.98 -16.52 11.20
N LYS A 15 36.13 -17.15 10.92
CA LYS A 15 37.43 -16.73 11.46
C LYS A 15 38.17 -15.68 10.62
N ARG A 16 37.73 -15.39 9.38
CA ARG A 16 38.43 -14.46 8.46
C ARG A 16 37.89 -13.04 8.42
N THR A 17 36.70 -12.75 8.94
CA THR A 17 36.12 -11.39 8.87
C THR A 17 36.48 -10.49 10.07
N LEU A 18 37.21 -11.00 11.07
CA LEU A 18 37.68 -10.21 12.23
C LEU A 18 39.05 -9.54 12.06
N PHE A 19 39.57 -9.43 10.83
CA PHE A 19 40.87 -8.78 10.61
C PHE A 19 40.91 -7.99 9.28
N SER A 20 40.17 -6.89 9.23
CA SER A 20 40.50 -5.78 8.32
C SER A 20 40.63 -4.50 9.13
N LYS A 21 41.75 -4.38 9.84
CA LYS A 21 42.32 -3.10 10.26
C LYS A 21 42.72 -2.34 9.00
N SER A 22 41.80 -1.58 8.41
CA SER A 22 42.16 -0.44 7.58
C SER A 22 42.48 0.72 8.52
N GLY A 23 43.76 0.88 8.84
CA GLY A 23 44.27 2.04 9.55
C GLY A 23 44.07 3.29 8.70
N VAL A 24 43.01 4.05 8.97
CA VAL A 24 42.89 5.40 8.47
C VAL A 24 43.75 6.29 9.36
N ASN A 25 44.96 6.58 8.88
CA ASN A 25 45.86 7.57 9.45
C ASN A 25 45.24 8.96 9.24
N TYR A 26 44.38 9.39 10.17
CA TYR A 26 44.04 10.80 10.29
C TYR A 26 45.24 11.51 10.90
N THR A 27 46.06 12.07 10.02
CA THR A 27 47.12 12.99 10.38
C THR A 27 46.53 14.13 11.21
N LYS A 28 46.92 14.12 12.47
CA LYS A 28 46.65 15.12 13.49
C LYS A 28 47.31 16.44 13.05
N HIS A 29 46.58 17.29 12.33
CA HIS A 29 46.97 18.67 12.16
C HIS A 29 46.33 19.53 13.26
N ASN A 30 47.15 19.82 14.25
CA ASN A 30 46.91 20.85 15.23
C ASN A 30 46.75 22.21 14.52
N ALA A 31 45.59 22.84 14.66
CA ALA A 31 45.43 24.29 14.50
C ALA A 31 44.50 24.79 15.62
N PHE A 32 45.05 24.84 16.83
CA PHE A 32 44.32 25.18 18.05
C PHE A 32 44.07 26.70 18.22
N THR A 33 44.47 27.57 17.29
CA THR A 33 44.50 29.03 17.54
C THR A 33 43.93 29.89 16.40
N HIS A 34 42.73 29.56 15.87
CA HIS A 34 41.92 30.48 15.03
C HIS A 34 40.39 30.28 15.20
N ASN A 35 39.98 29.80 16.37
CA ASN A 35 38.81 28.93 16.53
C ASN A 35 37.50 29.60 16.97
N ALA A 36 37.48 30.84 17.48
CA ALA A 36 36.25 31.42 18.06
C ALA A 36 35.20 31.82 17.00
N PHE A 37 35.62 32.50 15.91
CA PHE A 37 34.70 32.94 14.85
C PHE A 37 34.25 31.76 13.97
N LYS A 38 35.19 30.91 13.53
CA LYS A 38 34.93 29.75 12.65
C LYS A 38 34.03 28.69 13.30
N ARG A 39 34.15 28.47 14.63
CA ARG A 39 33.25 27.57 15.38
C ARG A 39 31.83 28.10 15.48
N ARG A 40 31.66 29.42 15.65
CA ARG A 40 30.32 30.04 15.64
C ARG A 40 29.66 29.89 14.27
N THR A 41 30.40 30.14 13.20
CA THR A 41 29.86 29.95 11.84
C THR A 41 29.50 28.48 11.59
N LEU A 42 30.35 27.54 12.01
CA LEU A 42 30.10 26.09 11.85
C LEU A 42 28.91 25.59 12.69
N LEU A 43 28.71 26.14 13.89
CA LEU A 43 27.51 25.90 14.71
C LEU A 43 26.24 26.38 14.02
N TYR A 44 26.24 27.58 13.43
CA TYR A 44 25.08 28.08 12.70
C TYR A 44 24.77 27.25 11.45
N TYR A 45 25.78 26.81 10.69
CA TYR A 45 25.58 25.95 9.52
C TYR A 45 25.00 24.58 9.89
N THR A 46 25.52 23.94 10.94
CA THR A 46 25.03 22.62 11.38
C THR A 46 23.62 22.70 11.98
N LEU A 47 23.32 23.76 12.74
CA LEU A 47 21.98 24.01 13.28
C LEU A 47 20.95 24.24 12.16
N SER A 48 21.29 25.08 11.17
CA SER A 48 20.44 25.35 10.01
C SER A 48 20.12 24.07 9.23
N PHE A 49 21.14 23.24 8.98
CA PHE A 49 20.96 21.97 8.28
C PHE A 49 20.09 20.98 9.08
N GLY A 50 20.26 20.92 10.41
CA GLY A 50 19.42 20.09 11.27
C GLY A 50 17.94 20.50 11.23
N ILE A 51 17.65 21.80 11.34
CA ILE A 51 16.29 22.32 11.26
C ILE A 51 15.69 22.06 9.87
N PHE A 52 16.47 22.22 8.80
CA PHE A 52 16.04 21.94 7.44
C PHE A 52 15.65 20.47 7.26
N MET A 53 16.47 19.52 7.74
CA MET A 53 16.17 18.09 7.62
C MET A 53 14.91 17.68 8.39
N ILE A 54 14.72 18.22 9.59
CA ILE A 54 13.52 17.97 10.39
C ILE A 54 12.28 18.55 9.69
N GLY A 55 12.37 19.79 9.19
CA GLY A 55 11.30 20.45 8.45
C GLY A 55 10.93 19.69 7.17
N PHE A 56 11.92 19.17 6.44
CA PHE A 56 11.70 18.39 5.23
C PHE A 56 11.03 17.04 5.53
N GLY A 57 11.45 16.36 6.59
CA GLY A 57 10.81 15.12 7.05
C GLY A 57 9.34 15.33 7.44
N TYR A 58 9.05 16.37 8.23
CA TYR A 58 7.69 16.71 8.65
C TYR A 58 6.81 17.21 7.49
N GLY A 59 7.40 17.98 6.55
CA GLY A 59 6.71 18.54 5.39
C GLY A 59 6.42 17.54 4.27
N THR A 60 7.16 16.43 4.20
CA THR A 60 6.93 15.37 3.20
C THR A 60 5.53 14.76 3.29
N VAL A 61 4.99 14.57 4.51
CA VAL A 61 3.68 13.93 4.71
C VAL A 61 2.53 14.72 4.07
N PRO A 62 2.32 16.02 4.35
CA PRO A 62 1.29 16.80 3.67
C PRO A 62 1.57 16.99 2.16
N LEU A 63 2.83 17.09 1.75
CA LEU A 63 3.20 17.18 0.34
C LEU A 63 2.79 15.93 -0.45
N TYR A 64 3.01 14.74 0.13
CA TYR A 64 2.56 13.47 -0.43
C TYR A 64 1.03 13.40 -0.53
N ARG A 65 0.31 13.87 0.49
CA ARG A 65 -1.18 13.94 0.45
C ARG A 65 -1.68 14.81 -0.70
N LEU A 66 -1.04 15.96 -0.95
CA LEU A 66 -1.39 16.86 -2.07
C LEU A 66 -1.10 16.23 -3.43
N TYR A 67 0.02 15.52 -3.55
CA TYR A 67 0.35 14.77 -4.76
C TYR A 67 -0.65 13.65 -5.03
N CYS A 68 -0.95 12.82 -4.03
CA CYS A 68 -1.95 11.75 -4.14
C CYS A 68 -3.35 12.29 -4.49
N SER A 69 -3.70 13.48 -4.02
CA SER A 69 -4.99 14.12 -4.35
C SER A 69 -5.08 14.59 -5.80
N LYS A 70 -3.95 15.00 -6.41
CA LYS A 70 -3.89 15.40 -7.82
C LYS A 70 -3.80 14.22 -8.78
N THR A 71 -2.99 13.22 -8.45
CA THR A 71 -2.76 12.04 -9.31
C THR A 71 -3.84 10.96 -9.12
N GLY A 72 -4.61 11.02 -8.03
CA GLY A 72 -5.73 10.11 -7.79
C GLY A 72 -5.33 8.69 -7.36
N SER A 73 -4.05 8.43 -7.13
CA SER A 73 -3.50 7.10 -6.79
C SER A 73 -3.43 6.80 -5.28
N GLY A 74 -4.17 7.55 -4.45
CA GLY A 74 -4.15 7.38 -3.00
C GLY A 74 -5.49 6.85 -2.46
N THR A 75 -5.45 5.78 -1.69
CA THR A 75 -6.58 5.10 -1.02
C THR A 75 -7.21 5.90 0.14
N ASN A 76 -7.16 7.24 0.09
CA ASN A 76 -7.71 8.09 1.14
C ASN A 76 -9.25 8.19 1.00
N SER A 77 -9.96 7.55 1.94
CA SER A 77 -11.43 7.51 2.02
C SER A 77 -12.10 8.89 2.12
N SER A 78 -11.41 9.92 2.62
CA SER A 78 -11.94 11.29 2.66
C SER A 78 -12.10 11.92 1.27
N LEU A 79 -11.22 11.57 0.33
CA LEU A 79 -11.31 12.02 -1.07
C LEU A 79 -12.38 11.22 -1.83
N ALA A 80 -12.63 9.97 -1.43
CA ALA A 80 -13.78 9.20 -1.90
C ALA A 80 -15.11 9.86 -1.50
N MET A 81 -15.24 10.38 -0.27
CA MET A 81 -16.46 11.10 0.16
C MET A 81 -16.67 12.42 -0.58
N ALA A 82 -15.62 13.22 -0.78
CA ALA A 82 -15.71 14.46 -1.56
C ALA A 82 -15.99 14.21 -3.06
N LYS A 83 -15.49 13.11 -3.62
CA LYS A 83 -15.81 12.69 -5.00
C LYS A 83 -17.24 12.16 -5.12
N THR A 84 -17.78 11.53 -4.07
CA THR A 84 -19.16 11.03 -4.01
C THR A 84 -20.18 12.16 -4.14
N GLU A 85 -19.93 13.33 -3.52
CA GLU A 85 -20.80 14.51 -3.73
C GLU A 85 -20.76 15.02 -5.17
N LYS A 86 -19.58 15.03 -5.81
CA LYS A 86 -19.47 15.41 -7.23
C LYS A 86 -20.11 14.40 -8.20
N MET A 87 -20.13 13.11 -7.84
CA MET A 87 -20.83 12.09 -8.63
C MET A 87 -22.35 12.23 -8.56
N LYS A 88 -22.90 12.81 -7.49
CA LYS A 88 -24.35 13.08 -7.35
C LYS A 88 -24.86 14.14 -8.34
N THR A 89 -23.97 15.01 -8.84
CA THR A 89 -24.27 16.08 -9.80
C THR A 89 -23.96 15.69 -11.25
N MET A 90 -23.44 14.49 -11.50
CA MET A 90 -23.18 14.02 -12.86
C MET A 90 -24.50 13.64 -13.53
N LYS A 91 -24.87 14.35 -14.59
CA LYS A 91 -26.03 13.98 -15.41
C LYS A 91 -25.81 12.57 -15.97
N PRO A 92 -26.75 11.63 -15.79
CA PRO A 92 -26.64 10.29 -16.36
C PRO A 92 -26.62 10.41 -17.89
N ILE A 93 -25.49 10.04 -18.50
CA ILE A 93 -25.38 9.91 -19.95
C ILE A 93 -26.04 8.58 -20.29
N LYS A 94 -27.27 8.63 -20.81
CA LYS A 94 -28.08 7.45 -21.14
C LYS A 94 -27.50 6.58 -22.26
N ASP A 95 -26.55 7.09 -23.04
CA ASP A 95 -26.02 6.41 -24.23
C ASP A 95 -24.87 5.41 -23.96
N ARG A 96 -24.61 5.04 -22.71
CA ARG A 96 -23.56 4.07 -22.37
C ARG A 96 -24.07 2.98 -21.43
N GLU A 97 -24.46 1.85 -22.01
CA GLU A 97 -24.79 0.63 -21.28
C GLU A 97 -23.51 -0.09 -20.85
N TYR A 98 -23.42 -0.47 -19.57
CA TYR A 98 -22.35 -1.31 -19.05
C TYR A 98 -22.87 -2.70 -18.74
N ASN A 99 -22.14 -3.71 -19.17
CA ASN A 99 -22.39 -5.10 -18.77
C ASN A 99 -21.41 -5.49 -17.67
N ILE A 100 -21.93 -5.70 -16.46
CA ILE A 100 -21.15 -6.10 -15.29
C ILE A 100 -21.23 -7.61 -15.16
N TYR A 101 -20.06 -8.26 -15.07
CA TYR A 101 -19.96 -9.69 -14.83
C TYR A 101 -19.62 -9.95 -13.37
N PHE A 102 -20.35 -10.88 -12.77
CA PHE A 102 -20.16 -11.28 -11.39
C PHE A 102 -19.51 -12.66 -11.35
N THR A 103 -18.32 -12.73 -10.77
CA THR A 103 -17.60 -13.98 -10.53
C THR A 103 -17.48 -14.23 -9.02
N ALA A 104 -17.48 -15.51 -8.66
CA ALA A 104 -17.39 -15.96 -7.28
C ALA A 104 -16.48 -17.17 -7.24
N ASP A 105 -15.32 -17.00 -6.62
CA ASP A 105 -14.34 -18.07 -6.45
C ASP A 105 -14.12 -18.30 -4.95
N THR A 106 -14.15 -19.57 -4.55
CA THR A 106 -13.88 -19.99 -3.17
C THR A 106 -12.50 -20.61 -3.08
N HIS A 107 -11.80 -20.36 -1.97
CA HIS A 107 -10.49 -20.94 -1.76
C HIS A 107 -10.57 -22.47 -1.63
N SER A 108 -9.59 -23.21 -2.14
CA SER A 108 -9.61 -24.69 -2.18
C SER A 108 -9.70 -25.35 -0.80
N ALA A 109 -9.21 -24.70 0.25
CA ALA A 109 -9.34 -25.15 1.63
C ALA A 109 -10.73 -24.86 2.25
N MET A 110 -11.56 -24.03 1.63
CA MET A 110 -12.89 -23.64 2.11
C MET A 110 -13.96 -24.26 1.20
N LYS A 111 -14.66 -25.29 1.69
CA LYS A 111 -15.63 -26.09 0.92
C LYS A 111 -16.99 -25.43 0.69
N TRP A 112 -17.13 -24.13 0.96
CA TRP A 112 -18.40 -23.43 0.76
C TRP A 112 -18.75 -23.37 -0.72
N LYS A 113 -20.03 -23.53 -1.04
CA LYS A 113 -20.55 -23.28 -2.39
C LYS A 113 -21.02 -21.83 -2.43
N PHE A 114 -20.17 -20.95 -2.95
CA PHE A 114 -20.53 -19.55 -3.19
C PHE A 114 -20.74 -19.32 -4.68
N LYS A 115 -21.95 -18.97 -5.09
CA LYS A 115 -22.29 -18.76 -6.51
C LYS A 115 -23.16 -17.52 -6.68
N PRO A 116 -22.93 -16.71 -7.73
CA PRO A 116 -23.85 -15.66 -8.09
C PRO A 116 -25.14 -16.27 -8.64
N LEU A 117 -26.28 -15.72 -8.24
CA LEU A 117 -27.57 -16.08 -8.85
C LEU A 117 -27.71 -15.47 -10.25
N GLN A 118 -27.01 -14.35 -10.50
CA GLN A 118 -27.02 -13.60 -11.75
C GLN A 118 -25.58 -13.35 -12.20
N LYS A 119 -25.17 -13.92 -13.34
CA LYS A 119 -23.78 -13.81 -13.83
C LYS A 119 -23.47 -12.50 -14.54
N ALA A 120 -24.48 -11.87 -15.13
CA ALA A 120 -24.33 -10.64 -15.91
C ALA A 120 -25.50 -9.70 -15.63
N LEU A 121 -25.20 -8.41 -15.49
CA LEU A 121 -26.19 -7.36 -15.25
C LEU A 121 -25.87 -6.14 -16.12
N ARG A 122 -26.87 -5.68 -16.86
CA ARG A 122 -26.80 -4.50 -17.70
C ARG A 122 -27.28 -3.30 -16.89
N ILE A 123 -26.43 -2.27 -16.76
CA ILE A 123 -26.75 -1.07 -16.02
C ILE A 123 -26.39 0.19 -16.80
N ILE A 124 -27.15 1.25 -16.57
CA ILE A 124 -26.84 2.60 -17.06
C ILE A 124 -26.17 3.38 -15.93
N PRO A 125 -25.14 4.19 -16.20
CA PRO A 125 -24.51 5.02 -15.16
C PRO A 125 -25.54 5.97 -14.51
N GLY A 126 -25.68 5.84 -13.19
CA GLY A 126 -26.66 6.57 -12.38
C GLY A 126 -27.80 5.69 -11.85
N GLU A 127 -27.95 4.46 -12.35
CA GLU A 127 -28.90 3.49 -11.83
C GLU A 127 -28.27 2.66 -10.70
N THR A 128 -29.07 2.35 -9.68
CA THR A 128 -28.68 1.41 -8.62
C THR A 128 -29.18 0.03 -9.00
N ALA A 129 -28.29 -0.97 -8.99
CA ALA A 129 -28.65 -2.33 -9.34
C ALA A 129 -28.26 -3.30 -8.20
N LEU A 130 -29.08 -4.32 -8.01
CA LEU A 130 -28.92 -5.33 -6.96
C LEU A 130 -28.53 -6.66 -7.58
N ALA A 131 -27.52 -7.32 -7.01
CA ALA A 131 -27.07 -8.64 -7.41
C ALA A 131 -27.14 -9.59 -6.20
N PHE A 132 -27.67 -10.79 -6.41
CA PHE A 132 -27.84 -11.78 -5.35
C PHE A 132 -26.80 -12.90 -5.46
N TYR A 133 -26.33 -13.36 -4.30
CA TYR A 133 -25.39 -14.49 -4.17
C TYR A 133 -25.98 -15.54 -3.24
N SER A 134 -25.72 -16.81 -3.55
CA SER A 134 -26.05 -17.95 -2.69
C SER A 134 -24.77 -18.48 -2.07
N ALA A 135 -24.78 -18.66 -0.74
CA ALA A 135 -23.70 -19.23 0.05
C ALA A 135 -24.24 -20.43 0.83
N GLU A 136 -23.73 -21.62 0.53
CA GLU A 136 -24.13 -22.85 1.22
C GLU A 136 -22.88 -23.50 1.85
N ASN A 137 -22.97 -23.80 3.15
CA ASN A 137 -21.96 -24.57 3.86
C ASN A 137 -22.34 -26.07 3.85
N PRO A 138 -21.64 -26.93 3.09
CA PRO A 138 -21.94 -28.36 3.06
C PRO A 138 -21.31 -29.15 4.23
N THR A 139 -20.72 -28.48 5.22
CA THR A 139 -20.01 -29.11 6.34
C THR A 139 -20.77 -28.90 7.65
N ASP A 140 -20.80 -29.90 8.52
CA ASP A 140 -21.44 -29.85 9.86
C ASP A 140 -20.70 -28.97 10.89
N GLN A 141 -19.55 -28.40 10.50
CA GLN A 141 -18.77 -27.50 11.36
C GLN A 141 -18.94 -26.05 10.91
N PRO A 142 -19.06 -25.10 11.87
CA PRO A 142 -19.09 -23.68 11.55
C PRO A 142 -17.72 -23.25 10.99
N ILE A 143 -17.73 -22.71 9.78
CA ILE A 143 -16.54 -22.16 9.12
C ILE A 143 -16.70 -20.65 9.09
N VAL A 144 -15.65 -19.92 9.48
CA VAL A 144 -15.60 -18.45 9.35
C VAL A 144 -14.69 -18.11 8.18
N GLY A 145 -15.18 -17.28 7.27
CA GLY A 145 -14.45 -16.82 6.10
C GLY A 145 -14.45 -15.31 5.96
N ILE A 146 -13.43 -14.75 5.32
CA ILE A 146 -13.37 -13.35 4.93
C ILE A 146 -13.59 -13.29 3.41
N ALA A 147 -14.59 -12.51 2.98
CA ALA A 147 -14.83 -12.24 1.58
C ALA A 147 -14.08 -10.97 1.16
N THR A 148 -13.20 -11.08 0.17
CA THR A 148 -12.53 -9.93 -0.45
C THR A 148 -13.05 -9.76 -1.87
N TYR A 149 -13.37 -8.53 -2.27
CA TYR A 149 -13.82 -8.20 -3.61
C TYR A 149 -12.73 -7.45 -4.37
N SER A 150 -12.65 -7.69 -5.69
CA SER A 150 -11.78 -6.97 -6.60
C SER A 150 -12.59 -6.49 -7.79
N ILE A 151 -12.38 -5.25 -8.23
CA ILE A 151 -13.05 -4.64 -9.37
C ILE A 151 -12.03 -4.52 -10.49
N VAL A 152 -12.37 -5.06 -11.66
CA VAL A 152 -11.56 -4.96 -12.88
C VAL A 152 -12.47 -4.42 -13.98
N PRO A 153 -12.04 -3.43 -14.77
CA PRO A 153 -10.74 -2.76 -14.77
C PRO A 153 -10.65 -1.62 -13.73
N VAL A 154 -9.42 -1.18 -13.39
CA VAL A 154 -9.17 -0.25 -12.26
C VAL A 154 -9.80 1.13 -12.46
N GLU A 155 -10.07 1.54 -13.70
CA GLU A 155 -10.76 2.79 -14.05
C GLU A 155 -12.22 2.79 -13.57
N ALA A 156 -12.82 1.60 -13.43
CA ALA A 156 -14.18 1.39 -12.90
C ALA A 156 -14.23 1.35 -11.36
N SER A 157 -13.12 1.61 -10.67
CA SER A 157 -13.03 1.64 -9.20
C SER A 157 -13.91 2.70 -8.51
N ASN A 158 -14.50 3.63 -9.29
CA ASN A 158 -15.42 4.64 -8.76
C ASN A 158 -16.84 4.07 -8.50
N ILE A 159 -17.10 2.80 -8.77
CA ILE A 159 -18.39 2.16 -8.46
C ILE A 159 -18.44 1.87 -6.95
N SER A 160 -19.52 2.32 -6.29
CA SER A 160 -19.75 2.06 -4.86
C SER A 160 -20.55 0.78 -4.67
N ILE A 161 -19.98 -0.20 -3.96
CA ILE A 161 -20.64 -1.47 -3.64
C ILE A 161 -21.14 -1.42 -2.19
N LYS A 162 -22.40 -1.82 -1.97
CA LYS A 162 -22.99 -2.00 -0.63
C LYS A 162 -23.41 -3.45 -0.48
N TYR A 163 -23.07 -4.06 0.65
CA TYR A 163 -23.49 -5.41 1.00
C TYR A 163 -24.56 -5.34 2.08
N ASN A 164 -25.63 -6.11 1.91
CA ASN A 164 -26.67 -6.31 2.91
C ASN A 164 -26.82 -7.82 3.11
N ALA A 165 -26.84 -8.29 4.36
CA ALA A 165 -27.14 -9.67 4.69
C ALA A 165 -28.65 -9.82 4.90
N PHE A 166 -29.28 -10.70 4.12
CA PHE A 166 -30.65 -11.13 4.35
C PHE A 166 -30.57 -12.55 4.92
N ALA A 167 -31.00 -12.70 6.18
CA ALA A 167 -30.98 -13.96 6.93
C ALA A 167 -32.21 -14.81 6.63
#